data_AF-A0A813JME2-F1
#
_entry.id   AF-A0A813JME2-F1
#
_cell.length_a   1.000
_cell.length_b   1.000
_cell.length_c   1.000
_cell.angle_alpha   90.00
_cell.angle_beta   90.00
_cell.angle_gamma   90.00
#
_symmetry.space_group_name_H-M   'P 1'
#
loop_
_entity.id
_entity.type
_entity.pdbx_description
1 polymer ?
#
loop_
_entity_poly.entity_id
_entity_poly.type
_entity_poly.pdbx_seq_one_letter_code
_entity_poly.pdbx_strand_id
1 'polypeptide(L)'
;MAEPIPVKVLLHPLRDGHSGPPLDHQAFHAAVQCCAADSQAWCLQTALRAGTVAFGKEILDPRDFPDPCSRAGLLHELRSRRASCRPSCSSAALMVWQSYFEIACGAANSPAAQDLAVCEILRWVPAIPDITTPSSLLQVLTKCGWVLRGRFDV
;
A
#
# COMPACT_ATOMS: atom_id res chain seq x y z
N MET A 1 27.89 -8.29 23.07
CA MET A 1 27.43 -7.76 21.77
C MET A 1 26.13 -8.46 21.44
N ALA A 2 25.07 -7.73 21.06
CA ALA A 2 23.82 -8.36 20.67
C ALA A 2 23.99 -9.09 19.33
N GLU A 3 23.43 -10.30 19.21
CA GLU A 3 23.42 -11.06 17.97
C GLU A 3 22.55 -10.34 16.93
N PRO A 4 22.97 -10.25 15.65
CA PRO A 4 22.17 -9.62 14.61
C PRO A 4 20.80 -10.31 14.47
N ILE A 5 19.73 -9.52 14.40
CA ILE A 5 18.39 -10.06 14.20
C ILE A 5 18.20 -10.33 12.69
N PRO A 6 17.96 -11.58 12.27
CA PRO A 6 17.74 -11.88 10.86
C PRO A 6 16.41 -11.28 10.41
N VAL A 7 16.47 -10.34 9.47
CA VAL A 7 15.30 -9.70 8.87
C VAL A 7 15.05 -10.19 7.45
N LYS A 8 13.78 -10.21 7.06
CA LYS A 8 13.36 -10.34 5.66
C LYS A 8 12.81 -8.99 5.21
N VAL A 9 13.19 -8.56 4.02
CA VAL A 9 12.70 -7.30 3.43
C VAL A 9 12.01 -7.64 2.12
N LEU A 10 10.85 -7.01 1.93
CA LEU A 10 10.09 -7.11 0.71
C LEU A 10 10.44 -5.91 -0.18
N LEU A 11 11.06 -6.17 -1.32
CA LEU A 11 11.55 -5.15 -2.25
C LEU A 11 10.48 -4.81 -3.28
N HIS A 12 10.19 -3.52 -3.45
CA HIS A 12 9.23 -3.03 -4.43
C HIS A 12 9.72 -3.21 -5.89
N PRO A 13 8.81 -3.27 -6.87
CA PRO A 13 9.15 -3.48 -8.28
C PRO A 13 9.62 -2.22 -9.03
N LEU A 14 9.47 -1.03 -8.44
CA LEU A 14 9.86 0.27 -9.02
C LEU A 14 11.38 0.58 -8.86
N ARG A 15 12.23 -0.44 -8.97
CA ARG A 15 13.70 -0.31 -8.86
C ARG A 15 14.31 -0.35 -10.26
N ASP A 16 15.44 0.31 -10.44
CA ASP A 16 16.17 0.27 -11.71
C ASP A 16 16.40 -1.16 -12.20
N GLY A 17 16.16 -1.39 -13.49
CA GLY A 17 16.27 -2.73 -14.11
C GLY A 17 15.14 -3.71 -13.79
N HIS A 18 14.03 -3.26 -13.18
CA HIS A 18 12.85 -4.09 -12.91
C HIS A 18 11.63 -3.63 -13.72
N SER A 19 10.50 -4.34 -13.60
CA SER A 19 9.31 -4.18 -14.45
C SER A 19 8.48 -2.91 -14.21
N GLY A 20 8.84 -2.07 -13.23
CA GLY A 20 8.13 -0.85 -12.87
C GLY A 20 8.84 0.42 -13.35
N PRO A 21 8.14 1.57 -13.39
CA PRO A 21 8.78 2.86 -13.59
C PRO A 21 9.76 3.16 -12.42
N PRO A 22 10.81 3.99 -12.65
CA PRO A 22 11.69 4.43 -11.57
C PRO A 22 10.91 5.09 -10.43
N LEU A 23 11.30 4.82 -9.20
CA LEU A 23 10.69 5.39 -8.01
C LEU A 23 10.92 6.91 -7.96
N ASP A 24 9.84 7.70 -7.85
CA ASP A 24 9.95 9.11 -7.50
C ASP A 24 10.18 9.26 -5.99
N HIS A 25 11.43 9.51 -5.62
CA HIS A 25 11.83 9.66 -4.21
C HIS A 25 11.14 10.84 -3.51
N GLN A 26 10.85 11.94 -4.23
CA GLN A 26 10.18 13.10 -3.63
C GLN A 26 8.71 12.78 -3.35
N ALA A 27 8.01 12.18 -4.32
CA ALA A 27 6.63 11.73 -4.13
C ALA A 27 6.53 10.68 -3.00
N PHE A 28 7.50 9.76 -2.93
CA PHE A 28 7.53 8.74 -1.88
C PHE A 28 7.74 9.36 -0.49
N HIS A 29 8.68 10.30 -0.37
CA HIS A 29 8.91 11.00 0.89
C HIS A 29 7.68 11.83 1.32
N ALA A 30 7.03 12.52 0.37
CA ALA A 30 5.79 13.23 0.64
C ALA A 30 4.69 12.29 1.13
N ALA A 31 4.53 11.11 0.51
CA ALA A 31 3.59 10.09 0.94
C ALA A 31 3.85 9.62 2.39
N VAL A 32 5.13 9.38 2.74
CA VAL A 32 5.53 9.02 4.12
C VAL A 32 5.15 10.13 5.10
N GLN A 33 5.43 11.39 4.77
CA GLN A 33 5.10 12.53 5.64
C GLN A 33 3.60 12.68 5.84
N CYS A 34 2.80 12.55 4.77
CA CYS A 34 1.35 12.58 4.86
C CYS A 34 0.83 11.49 5.81
N CYS A 35 1.30 10.24 5.65
CA CYS A 35 0.83 9.14 6.48
C CYS A 35 1.40 9.16 7.91
N ALA A 36 2.57 9.76 8.13
CA ALA A 36 3.17 9.88 9.45
C ALA A 36 2.36 10.81 10.36
N ALA A 37 1.81 11.91 9.81
CA ALA A 37 0.91 12.81 10.51
C ALA A 37 -0.33 12.09 11.06
N ASP A 38 -0.83 11.08 10.33
CA ASP A 38 -2.01 10.29 10.71
C ASP A 38 -1.69 9.17 11.72
N SER A 39 -0.42 8.78 11.86
CA SER A 39 0.00 7.56 12.57
C SER A 39 0.18 7.68 14.09
N GLN A 40 0.09 8.88 14.68
CA GLN A 40 0.40 9.08 16.11
C GLN A 40 -0.59 8.40 17.11
N ALA A 41 -1.63 7.70 16.64
CA ALA A 41 -2.69 7.11 17.46
C ALA A 41 -2.56 5.59 17.74
N TRP A 42 -1.36 5.00 17.72
CA TRP A 42 -1.18 3.55 17.79
C TRP A 42 -1.17 2.95 19.21
N CYS A 43 -1.99 1.93 19.45
CA CYS A 43 -1.91 1.04 20.62
C CYS A 43 -2.12 -0.43 20.24
N LEU A 44 -1.61 -1.34 21.08
CA LEU A 44 -1.63 -2.81 20.90
C LEU A 44 -3.04 -3.39 20.67
N GLN A 45 -4.10 -2.72 21.14
CA GLN A 45 -5.49 -3.12 20.92
C GLN A 45 -5.92 -3.06 19.44
N THR A 46 -5.26 -2.24 18.61
CA THR A 46 -5.59 -2.11 17.18
C THR A 46 -5.18 -3.37 16.39
N ALA A 47 -4.07 -4.01 16.75
CA ALA A 47 -3.61 -5.25 16.12
C ALA A 47 -4.58 -6.42 16.35
N LEU A 48 -5.26 -6.46 17.52
CA LEU A 48 -6.23 -7.49 17.85
C LEU A 48 -7.55 -7.36 17.08
N ARG A 49 -7.99 -6.13 16.75
CA ARG A 49 -9.21 -5.91 15.96
C ARG A 49 -9.07 -6.33 14.50
N ALA A 50 -7.91 -6.10 13.89
CA ALA A 50 -7.61 -6.56 12.53
C ALA A 50 -7.75 -8.09 12.39
N GLY A 51 -7.39 -8.85 13.44
CA GLY A 51 -7.56 -10.31 13.47
C GLY A 51 -9.01 -10.79 13.54
N THR A 52 -9.98 -9.92 13.87
CA THR A 52 -11.41 -10.29 14.00
C THR A 52 -12.29 -9.87 12.82
N VAL A 53 -11.77 -9.05 11.89
CA VAL A 53 -12.50 -8.57 10.71
C VAL A 53 -11.95 -9.25 9.44
N ALA A 54 -11.93 -10.58 9.44
CA ALA A 54 -11.40 -11.38 8.32
C ALA A 54 -12.52 -11.97 7.43
N PHE A 55 -13.61 -11.22 7.21
CA PHE A 55 -14.75 -11.66 6.38
C PHE A 55 -15.00 -10.77 5.15
N GLY A 56 -13.99 -10.06 4.65
CA GLY A 56 -14.06 -9.25 3.43
C GLY A 56 -13.02 -9.64 2.39
N LYS A 57 -13.23 -9.25 1.12
CA LYS A 57 -12.20 -9.33 0.07
C LYS A 57 -11.04 -8.41 0.47
N GLU A 58 -9.93 -8.97 0.95
CA GLU A 58 -8.71 -8.21 1.29
C GLU A 58 -7.96 -7.70 0.04
N ILE A 59 -8.26 -8.28 -1.13
CA ILE A 59 -7.57 -8.05 -2.40
C ILE A 59 -8.53 -7.38 -3.37
N LEU A 60 -8.07 -6.29 -3.99
CA LEU A 60 -8.78 -5.59 -5.05
C LEU A 60 -8.55 -6.32 -6.39
N ASP A 61 -9.60 -6.71 -7.09
CA ASP A 61 -9.50 -7.32 -8.42
C ASP A 61 -9.66 -6.22 -9.49
N PRO A 62 -8.69 -6.03 -10.41
CA PRO A 62 -8.83 -5.06 -11.49
C PRO A 62 -10.10 -5.26 -12.34
N ARG A 63 -10.62 -6.49 -12.43
CA ARG A 63 -11.84 -6.82 -13.17
C ARG A 63 -13.10 -6.24 -12.53
N ASP A 64 -13.06 -5.97 -11.23
CA ASP A 64 -14.16 -5.32 -10.51
C ASP A 64 -14.23 -3.80 -10.84
N PHE A 65 -13.20 -3.24 -11.49
CA PHE A 65 -13.08 -1.80 -11.81
C PHE A 65 -12.70 -1.54 -13.29
N PRO A 66 -13.55 -1.93 -14.26
CA PRO A 66 -13.20 -1.94 -15.68
C PRO A 66 -13.11 -0.54 -16.30
N ASP A 67 -13.83 0.45 -15.77
CA ASP A 67 -13.95 1.78 -16.35
C ASP A 67 -13.45 2.90 -15.41
N PRO A 68 -13.12 4.10 -15.95
CA PRO A 68 -12.62 5.21 -15.15
C PRO A 68 -13.56 5.69 -14.03
N CYS A 69 -14.88 5.56 -14.19
CA CYS A 69 -15.83 5.98 -13.18
C CYS A 69 -15.78 5.04 -11.97
N SER A 70 -15.77 3.71 -12.21
CA SER A 70 -15.59 2.71 -11.16
C SER A 70 -14.26 2.88 -10.41
N ARG A 71 -13.18 3.22 -11.13
CA ARG A 71 -11.86 3.47 -10.54
C ARG A 71 -11.81 4.76 -9.72
N ALA A 72 -12.45 5.84 -10.17
CA ALA A 72 -12.60 7.05 -9.36
C ALA A 72 -13.38 6.78 -8.06
N GLY A 73 -14.43 5.94 -8.14
CA GLY A 73 -15.17 5.45 -6.97
C GLY A 73 -14.28 4.70 -5.98
N LEU A 74 -13.46 3.78 -6.48
CA LEU A 74 -12.46 3.06 -5.67
C LEU A 74 -11.48 4.02 -5.01
N LEU A 75 -10.97 5.03 -5.71
CA LEU A 75 -10.04 6.00 -5.12
C LEU A 75 -10.68 6.78 -3.98
N HIS A 76 -11.94 7.19 -4.15
CA HIS A 76 -12.71 7.86 -3.10
C HIS A 76 -12.92 6.94 -1.90
N GLU A 77 -13.27 5.67 -2.12
CA GLU A 77 -13.41 4.67 -1.06
C GLU A 77 -12.09 4.47 -0.30
N LEU A 78 -10.96 4.31 -1.01
CA LEU A 78 -9.64 4.15 -0.39
C LEU A 78 -9.25 5.37 0.44
N ARG A 79 -9.54 6.59 -0.02
CA ARG A 79 -9.34 7.82 0.78
C ARG A 79 -10.20 7.81 2.04
N SER A 80 -11.48 7.48 1.92
CA SER A 80 -12.43 7.42 3.05
C SER A 80 -12.01 6.38 4.10
N ARG A 81 -11.60 5.19 3.64
CA ARG A 81 -11.09 4.12 4.51
C ARG A 81 -9.82 4.56 5.22
N ARG A 82 -8.87 5.20 4.54
CA ARG A 82 -7.65 5.71 5.19
C ARG A 82 -7.94 6.74 6.27
N ALA A 83 -8.87 7.65 6.03
CA ALA A 83 -9.26 8.67 7.00
C ALA A 83 -9.97 8.10 8.24
N SER A 84 -10.66 6.96 8.10
CA SER A 84 -11.41 6.32 9.19
C SER A 84 -10.68 5.13 9.84
N CYS A 85 -9.64 4.60 9.18
CA CYS A 85 -8.86 3.47 9.67
C CYS A 85 -7.96 3.90 10.83
N ARG A 86 -7.87 3.04 11.85
CA ARG A 86 -6.77 3.09 12.81
C ARG A 86 -5.61 2.29 12.22
N PRO A 87 -4.48 2.91 11.86
CA PRO A 87 -3.46 2.21 11.12
C PRO A 87 -2.90 1.01 11.92
N SER A 88 -2.74 -0.13 11.25
CA SER A 88 -1.87 -1.23 11.68
C SER A 88 -0.56 -1.22 10.88
N CYS A 89 0.38 -2.13 11.16
CA CYS A 89 1.67 -2.14 10.47
C CYS A 89 1.54 -2.38 8.97
N SER A 90 0.55 -3.19 8.60
CA SER A 90 0.22 -3.44 7.19
C SER A 90 -0.53 -2.26 6.59
N SER A 91 -1.46 -1.67 7.34
CA SER A 91 -2.21 -0.48 6.91
C SER A 91 -1.29 0.69 6.61
N ALA A 92 -0.32 0.98 7.48
CA ALA A 92 0.62 2.09 7.31
C ALA A 92 1.46 1.92 6.03
N ALA A 93 1.96 0.71 5.77
CA ALA A 93 2.70 0.43 4.55
C ALA A 93 1.81 0.60 3.30
N LEU A 94 0.59 0.06 3.32
CA LEU A 94 -0.39 0.20 2.23
C LEU A 94 -0.75 1.65 1.96
N MET A 95 -1.01 2.41 3.02
CA MET A 95 -1.33 3.83 2.95
C MET A 95 -0.23 4.62 2.26
N VAL A 96 1.03 4.40 2.65
CA VAL A 96 2.18 5.09 2.04
C VAL A 96 2.26 4.78 0.55
N TRP A 97 2.15 3.52 0.14
CA TRP A 97 2.24 3.17 -1.28
C TRP A 97 1.05 3.65 -2.11
N GLN A 98 -0.17 3.62 -1.56
CA GLN A 98 -1.35 4.16 -2.24
C GLN A 98 -1.24 5.68 -2.39
N SER A 99 -0.85 6.39 -1.33
CA SER A 99 -0.60 7.84 -1.37
C SER A 99 0.53 8.18 -2.32
N TYR A 100 1.59 7.36 -2.40
CA TYR A 100 2.66 7.53 -3.39
C TYR A 100 2.12 7.54 -4.81
N PHE A 101 1.30 6.56 -5.20
CA PHE A 101 0.75 6.52 -6.56
C PHE A 101 -0.18 7.69 -6.86
N GLU A 102 -0.93 8.17 -5.87
CA GLU A 102 -1.72 9.39 -6.04
C GLU A 102 -0.86 10.63 -6.28
N ILE A 103 0.22 10.80 -5.52
CA ILE A 103 1.12 11.94 -5.65
C ILE A 103 1.91 11.85 -6.96
N ALA A 104 2.53 10.69 -7.24
CA ALA A 104 3.35 10.46 -8.41
C ALA A 104 2.56 10.61 -9.72
N CYS A 105 1.29 10.19 -9.75
CA CYS A 105 0.43 10.38 -10.92
C CYS A 105 -0.21 11.77 -10.98
N GLY A 106 -0.12 12.59 -9.92
CA GLY A 106 -0.77 13.89 -9.84
C GLY A 106 -2.31 13.80 -9.71
N ALA A 107 -2.83 12.81 -8.98
CA ALA A 107 -4.26 12.52 -8.84
C ALA A 107 -5.09 13.70 -8.28
N ALA A 108 -4.46 14.68 -7.64
CA ALA A 108 -5.12 15.91 -7.21
C ALA A 108 -5.46 16.85 -8.38
N ASN A 109 -4.78 16.72 -9.52
CA ASN A 109 -4.79 17.71 -10.59
C ASN A 109 -5.79 17.39 -11.72
N SER A 110 -6.15 16.12 -11.94
CA SER A 110 -7.09 15.75 -13.00
C SER A 110 -7.77 14.38 -12.79
N PRO A 111 -8.96 14.16 -13.39
CA PRO A 111 -9.60 12.84 -13.39
C PRO A 111 -8.77 11.75 -14.11
N ALA A 112 -8.05 12.10 -15.17
CA ALA A 112 -7.16 11.16 -15.88
C ALA A 112 -5.99 10.70 -14.99
N ALA A 113 -5.45 11.62 -14.17
CA ALA A 113 -4.44 11.28 -13.18
C ALA A 113 -4.97 10.39 -12.04
N GLN A 114 -6.23 10.58 -11.65
CA GLN A 114 -6.89 9.68 -10.67
C GLN A 114 -7.04 8.27 -11.24
N ASP A 115 -7.47 8.17 -12.50
CA ASP A 115 -7.58 6.90 -13.21
C ASP A 115 -6.25 6.15 -13.25
N LEU A 116 -5.17 6.87 -13.62
CA LEU A 116 -3.82 6.33 -13.66
C LEU A 116 -3.34 5.87 -12.27
N ALA A 117 -3.56 6.70 -11.23
CA ALA A 117 -3.19 6.34 -9.86
C ALA A 117 -3.86 5.04 -9.42
N VAL A 118 -5.14 4.86 -9.73
CA VAL A 118 -5.89 3.64 -9.38
C VAL A 118 -5.38 2.44 -10.17
N CYS A 119 -5.04 2.60 -11.45
CA CYS A 119 -4.43 1.54 -12.25
C CYS A 119 -3.10 1.08 -11.64
N GLU A 120 -2.25 2.01 -11.19
CA GLU A 120 -0.98 1.68 -10.53
C GLU A 120 -1.20 1.02 -9.15
N ILE A 121 -2.19 1.48 -8.36
CA ILE A 121 -2.58 0.85 -7.10
C ILE A 121 -3.04 -0.60 -7.35
N LEU A 122 -3.97 -0.81 -8.29
CA LEU A 122 -4.48 -2.14 -8.64
C LEU A 122 -3.37 -3.06 -9.19
N ARG A 123 -2.37 -2.51 -9.86
CA ARG A 123 -1.26 -3.26 -10.42
C ARG A 123 -0.26 -3.70 -9.36
N TRP A 124 0.15 -2.78 -8.49
CA TRP A 124 1.31 -2.97 -7.62
C TRP A 124 0.95 -3.23 -6.16
N VAL A 125 -0.17 -2.70 -5.68
CA VAL A 125 -0.61 -2.74 -4.28
C VAL A 125 -2.15 -2.91 -4.17
N PRO A 126 -2.74 -3.99 -4.73
CA PRO A 126 -4.19 -4.19 -4.77
C PRO A 126 -4.74 -4.72 -3.44
N ALA A 127 -4.63 -3.93 -2.39
CA ALA A 127 -5.02 -4.33 -1.04
C ALA A 127 -5.71 -3.20 -0.28
N ILE A 128 -6.61 -3.58 0.63
CA ILE A 128 -7.40 -2.62 1.42
C ILE A 128 -6.72 -2.41 2.78
N PRO A 129 -6.34 -1.17 3.16
CA PRO A 129 -5.49 -0.91 4.31
C PRO A 129 -6.08 -1.34 5.66
N ASP A 130 -7.39 -1.23 5.88
CA ASP A 130 -8.02 -1.49 7.18
C ASP A 130 -8.26 -2.97 7.50
N ILE A 131 -8.24 -3.84 6.49
CA ILE A 131 -8.54 -5.28 6.64
C ILE A 131 -7.39 -6.20 6.20
N THR A 132 -6.33 -5.66 5.60
CA THR A 132 -5.20 -6.49 5.14
C THR A 132 -4.29 -6.85 6.32
N THR A 133 -4.18 -8.15 6.61
CA THR A 133 -3.22 -8.66 7.59
C THR A 133 -1.77 -8.65 7.06
N PRO A 134 -0.74 -8.70 7.93
CA PRO A 134 0.65 -8.78 7.47
C PRO A 134 0.96 -9.99 6.57
N SER A 135 0.37 -11.15 6.88
CA SER A 135 0.53 -12.36 6.08
C SER A 135 -0.12 -12.21 4.70
N SER A 136 -1.34 -11.66 4.65
CA SER A 136 -2.04 -11.38 3.40
C SER A 136 -1.32 -10.35 2.55
N LEU A 137 -0.80 -9.28 3.18
CA LEU A 137 -0.02 -8.25 2.51
C LEU A 137 1.18 -8.86 1.76
N LEU A 138 1.94 -9.72 2.44
CA LEU A 138 3.07 -10.42 1.82
C LEU A 138 2.65 -11.24 0.61
N GLN A 139 1.56 -12.00 0.72
CA GLN A 139 1.05 -12.82 -0.38
C GLN A 139 0.60 -11.97 -1.58
N VAL A 140 -0.14 -10.89 -1.33
CA VAL A 140 -0.63 -9.97 -2.37
C VAL A 140 0.53 -9.32 -3.10
N LEU A 141 1.43 -8.68 -2.35
CA LEU A 141 2.54 -7.95 -2.94
C LEU A 141 3.49 -8.88 -3.71
N THR A 142 3.73 -10.10 -3.22
CA THR A 142 4.55 -11.08 -3.95
C THR A 142 3.93 -11.44 -5.30
N LYS A 143 2.59 -11.57 -5.39
CA LYS A 143 1.89 -11.79 -6.67
C LYS A 143 1.99 -10.57 -7.60
N CYS A 144 2.14 -9.38 -7.05
CA CYS A 144 2.34 -8.13 -7.78
C CYS A 144 3.82 -7.85 -8.14
N GLY A 145 4.70 -8.85 -8.07
CA GLY A 145 6.10 -8.73 -8.48
C GLY A 145 7.03 -8.14 -7.42
N TRP A 146 6.58 -8.01 -6.17
CA TRP A 146 7.47 -7.68 -5.06
C TRP A 146 8.32 -8.88 -4.69
N VAL A 147 9.57 -8.64 -4.34
CA VAL A 147 10.56 -9.71 -4.12
C VAL A 147 10.92 -9.77 -2.66
N LEU A 148 10.58 -10.88 -2.00
CA LEU A 148 11.00 -11.14 -0.63
C LEU A 148 12.48 -11.59 -0.63
N ARG A 149 13.33 -10.83 0.04
CA ARG A 149 14.73 -11.19 0.30
C ARG A 149 14.90 -11.46 1.79
N GLY A 150 15.47 -12.61 2.12
CA GLY A 150 15.94 -12.94 3.45
C GLY A 150 17.46 -13.05 3.46
N ARG A 151 18.06 -13.01 4.65
CA ARG A 151 19.51 -13.01 4.88
C ARG A 151 20.18 -11.76 4.31
N PHE A 152 20.07 -10.67 5.06
CA PHE A 152 21.03 -9.56 4.97
C PHE A 152 22.31 -9.96 5.72
N ASP A 153 22.82 -11.15 5.44
CA ASP A 153 24.08 -11.62 5.98
C ASP A 153 25.17 -11.11 5.03
N VAL A 154 25.92 -10.11 5.52
CA VAL A 154 27.30 -9.68 5.18
C VAL A 154 27.71 -9.73 3.71
#